data_AF-A0A0D6LEP6-F1
#
_entry.id   AF-A0A0D6LEP6-F1
#
_cell.length_a   1.000
_cell.length_b   1.000
_cell.length_c   1.000
_cell.angle_alpha   90.00
_cell.angle_beta   90.00
_cell.angle_gamma   90.00
#
_symmetry.space_group_name_H-M   'P 1'
#
loop_
_entity.id
_entity.type
_entity.pdbx_description
1 polymer ?
#
loop_
_entity_poly.entity_id
_entity_poly.type
_entity_poly.pdbx_seq_one_letter_code
_entity_poly.pdbx_strand_id
1 'polypeptide(L)'
;MFSSALFWSQLIESSEDKPSEATRWKRHAFKYPKNTWTEGVNYYFDPQPSKEFKDTFARAVRAWEQDTCIEFKEDPTAADKIRIKTNERGCASNVGRVGGEQLMYLGKGCETFDNMVHELGHSLGLLHMMNRHDRDEYITVHEWNIKPPDNCGKELSASTEWKPLTDMMMYVNAEDFIDGYDKCNYWIKSANNTFIAVKIKSLRPAGPVRNGCVEAGVEIKAQKNQVLTGYRYNSSIKP
;
A
#
# COMPACT_ATOMS: atom_id res chain seq x y z
N MET A 1 -6.25 37.15 -11.23
CA MET A 1 -4.99 37.59 -11.85
C MET A 1 -3.85 37.31 -10.87
N PHE A 2 -2.68 36.94 -11.41
CA PHE A 2 -1.54 36.28 -10.76
C PHE A 2 -0.81 37.12 -9.69
N SER A 3 -0.41 36.49 -8.58
CA SER A 3 1.01 36.20 -8.26
C SER A 3 1.15 35.28 -7.03
N SER A 4 2.06 34.32 -7.18
CA SER A 4 2.79 33.42 -6.25
C SER A 4 3.52 34.18 -5.10
N ALA A 5 4.10 33.59 -4.04
CA ALA A 5 4.21 32.25 -3.43
C ALA A 5 4.96 32.44 -2.07
N LEU A 6 5.03 31.42 -1.21
CA LEU A 6 6.27 31.03 -0.53
C LEU A 6 6.18 29.53 -0.19
N PHE A 7 6.83 28.74 -1.05
CA PHE A 7 7.08 27.31 -0.93
C PHE A 7 8.49 27.11 -0.36
N TRP A 8 8.69 26.08 0.45
CA TRP A 8 9.95 25.33 0.46
C TRP A 8 9.60 23.91 0.01
N SER A 9 9.88 23.63 -1.26
CA SER A 9 9.85 22.29 -1.83
C SER A 9 11.31 21.83 -1.96
N GLN A 10 11.71 20.81 -1.21
CA GLN A 10 12.69 19.90 -1.76
C GLN A 10 11.90 18.99 -2.71
N LEU A 11 11.90 19.37 -3.98
CA LEU A 11 11.46 18.51 -5.07
C LEU A 11 12.37 17.27 -5.03
N ILE A 12 11.86 16.14 -4.57
CA ILE A 12 12.34 14.86 -5.08
C ILE A 12 11.56 14.67 -6.38
N GLU A 13 12.10 15.25 -7.44
CA GLU A 13 11.83 14.78 -8.78
C GLU A 13 12.28 13.31 -8.79
N SER A 14 11.35 12.36 -8.81
CA SER A 14 11.72 11.03 -9.29
C SER A 14 12.17 11.26 -10.72
N SER A 15 13.46 11.06 -11.00
CA SER A 15 14.02 11.24 -12.33
C SER A 15 13.28 10.34 -13.32
N GLU A 16 12.35 10.93 -14.06
CA GLU A 16 11.65 10.28 -15.16
C GLU A 16 12.40 10.59 -16.45
N ASP A 17 13.47 9.83 -16.72
CA ASP A 17 13.97 9.73 -18.09
C ASP A 17 12.90 9.04 -18.93
N LYS A 18 12.26 9.77 -19.86
CA LYS A 18 11.36 9.19 -20.87
C LYS A 18 12.18 8.34 -21.85
N PRO A 19 12.04 7.00 -21.89
CA PRO A 19 12.76 6.18 -22.85
C PRO A 19 11.95 6.04 -24.14
N SER A 20 12.69 5.89 -25.25
CA SER A 20 12.17 5.60 -26.59
C SER A 20 11.29 4.34 -26.67
N GLU A 21 10.46 4.27 -27.71
CA GLU A 21 9.37 3.32 -27.98
C GLU A 21 9.68 1.81 -27.86
N ALA A 22 10.93 1.40 -27.66
CA ALA A 22 11.36 0.00 -27.63
C ALA A 22 11.49 -0.64 -26.23
N THR A 23 11.20 0.10 -25.15
CA THR A 23 11.44 -0.39 -23.77
C THR A 23 10.15 -0.44 -22.95
N ARG A 24 9.72 -1.65 -22.56
CA ARG A 24 8.62 -1.87 -21.62
C ARG A 24 8.91 -1.13 -20.31
N TRP A 25 8.09 -0.12 -19.98
CA TRP A 25 8.18 0.57 -18.69
C TRP A 25 8.11 -0.43 -17.53
N LYS A 26 8.91 -0.23 -16.47
CA LYS A 26 8.75 -0.97 -15.21
C LYS A 26 7.60 -0.33 -14.44
N ARG A 27 6.41 -0.94 -14.50
CA ARG A 27 5.15 -0.23 -14.17
C ARG A 27 4.67 -0.37 -12.73
N HIS A 28 5.33 -1.13 -11.85
CA HIS A 28 4.73 -1.44 -10.54
C HIS A 28 5.68 -1.85 -9.40
N ALA A 29 6.84 -2.45 -9.67
CA ALA A 29 7.73 -2.88 -8.60
C ALA A 29 8.44 -1.65 -8.00
N PHE A 30 8.04 -1.26 -6.78
CA PHE A 30 8.69 -0.18 -6.06
C PHE A 30 10.11 -0.64 -5.69
N LYS A 31 11.13 -0.02 -6.28
CA LYS A 31 12.52 -0.36 -5.97
C LYS A 31 12.92 0.30 -4.66
N TYR A 32 12.58 -0.33 -3.55
CA TYR A 32 13.17 -0.02 -2.27
C TYR A 32 14.44 -0.87 -2.11
N PRO A 33 15.66 -0.30 -2.20
CA PRO A 33 16.90 -1.09 -2.17
C PRO A 33 17.02 -1.93 -0.89
N LYS A 34 16.42 -1.45 0.21
CA LYS A 34 16.39 -2.15 1.49
C LYS A 34 15.37 -3.28 1.56
N ASN A 35 14.31 -3.23 0.75
CA ASN A 35 13.19 -4.17 0.81
C ASN A 35 13.15 -5.13 -0.37
N THR A 36 14.23 -5.19 -1.14
CA THR A 36 14.38 -6.19 -2.21
C THR A 36 15.06 -7.43 -1.64
N TRP A 37 14.61 -8.61 -2.03
CA TRP A 37 15.28 -9.88 -1.75
C TRP A 37 16.53 -10.01 -2.62
N THR A 38 17.69 -10.31 -2.01
CA THR A 38 18.98 -10.35 -2.71
C THR A 38 19.49 -11.77 -2.97
N GLU A 39 19.03 -12.76 -2.20
CA GLU A 39 19.51 -14.14 -2.23
C GLU A 39 18.36 -15.13 -2.38
N GLY A 40 17.34 -14.74 -3.18
CA GLY A 40 16.07 -15.47 -3.25
C GLY A 40 15.18 -15.24 -2.04
N VAL A 41 14.03 -15.90 -2.05
CA VAL A 41 13.00 -15.79 -1.01
C VAL A 41 12.93 -17.10 -0.23
N ASN A 42 13.38 -17.08 1.02
CA ASN A 42 13.25 -18.24 1.90
C ASN A 42 11.86 -18.27 2.54
N TYR A 43 11.26 -19.45 2.68
CA TYR A 43 9.99 -19.63 3.35
C TYR A 43 9.93 -20.93 4.16
N TYR A 44 8.90 -21.06 5.01
CA TYR A 44 8.48 -22.34 5.58
C TYR A 44 7.03 -22.27 6.03
N PHE A 45 6.40 -23.43 6.22
CA PHE A 45 5.00 -23.50 6.66
C PHE A 45 4.88 -23.72 8.17
N ASP A 46 3.95 -22.99 8.79
CA ASP A 46 3.58 -23.16 10.19
C ASP A 46 2.08 -22.89 10.45
N PRO A 47 1.27 -23.91 10.77
CA PRO A 47 1.63 -25.32 10.84
C PRO A 47 1.88 -25.94 9.46
N GLN A 48 2.39 -27.17 9.44
CA GLN A 48 2.57 -27.94 8.21
C GLN A 48 1.21 -28.24 7.55
N PRO A 49 0.99 -27.82 6.28
CA PRO A 49 -0.29 -27.96 5.62
C PRO A 49 -0.43 -29.30 4.90
N SER A 50 -1.59 -29.54 4.30
CA SER A 50 -1.86 -30.73 3.50
C SER A 50 -0.95 -30.81 2.25
N LYS A 51 -0.83 -32.01 1.68
CA LYS A 51 -0.11 -32.20 0.42
C LYS A 51 -0.71 -31.34 -0.71
N GLU A 52 -2.03 -31.27 -0.79
CA GLU A 52 -2.75 -30.48 -1.80
C GLU A 52 -2.40 -29.00 -1.72
N PHE A 53 -2.33 -28.44 -0.50
CA PHE A 53 -1.88 -27.07 -0.29
C PHE A 53 -0.45 -26.88 -0.80
N LYS A 54 0.47 -27.79 -0.45
CA LYS A 54 1.87 -27.71 -0.89
C LYS A 54 2.00 -27.82 -2.41
N ASP A 55 1.20 -28.67 -3.05
CA ASP A 55 1.19 -28.83 -4.50
C ASP A 55 0.69 -27.54 -5.19
N THR A 56 -0.35 -26.89 -4.64
CA THR A 56 -0.85 -25.60 -5.14
C THR A 56 0.16 -24.47 -4.91
N PHE A 57 0.79 -24.42 -3.73
CA PHE A 57 1.84 -23.44 -3.43
C PHE A 57 3.04 -23.59 -4.36
N ALA A 58 3.50 -24.83 -4.61
CA ALA A 58 4.57 -25.10 -5.56
C ALA A 58 4.21 -24.71 -7.01
N ARG A 59 2.93 -24.78 -7.39
CA ARG A 59 2.48 -24.22 -8.68
C ARG A 59 2.58 -22.69 -8.71
N ALA A 60 2.16 -22.02 -7.63
CA ALA A 60 2.24 -20.56 -7.52
C ALA A 60 3.69 -20.05 -7.54
N VAL A 61 4.60 -20.72 -6.81
CA VAL A 61 6.04 -20.47 -6.85
C VAL A 61 6.59 -20.63 -8.27
N ARG A 62 6.30 -21.75 -8.94
CA ARG A 62 6.77 -21.98 -10.31
C ARG A 62 6.29 -20.93 -11.31
N ALA A 63 5.09 -20.37 -11.14
CA ALA A 63 4.61 -19.29 -12.00
C ALA A 63 5.51 -18.04 -11.91
N TRP A 64 6.06 -17.75 -10.73
CA TRP A 64 7.07 -16.69 -10.57
C TRP A 64 8.43 -17.10 -11.13
N GLU A 65 8.92 -18.29 -10.80
CA GLU A 65 10.27 -18.75 -11.21
C GLU A 65 10.41 -18.98 -12.71
N GLN A 66 9.32 -19.33 -13.40
CA GLN A 66 9.35 -19.62 -14.84
C GLN A 66 9.57 -18.36 -15.70
N ASP A 67 9.02 -17.22 -15.28
CA ASP A 67 9.03 -15.97 -16.04
C ASP A 67 9.94 -14.89 -15.42
N THR A 68 10.64 -15.21 -14.32
CA THR A 68 11.54 -14.29 -13.63
C THR A 68 12.82 -14.99 -13.19
N CYS A 69 13.80 -14.23 -12.70
CA CYS A 69 15.02 -14.78 -12.09
C CYS A 69 14.90 -14.96 -10.57
N ILE A 70 13.67 -14.96 -10.04
CA ILE A 70 13.41 -15.14 -8.61
C ILE A 70 13.50 -16.63 -8.29
N GLU A 71 14.03 -16.94 -7.12
CA GLU A 71 14.13 -18.30 -6.59
C GLU A 71 13.45 -18.33 -5.21
N PHE A 72 12.59 -19.33 -4.99
CA PHE A 72 11.96 -19.58 -3.70
C PHE A 72 12.50 -20.87 -3.09
N LYS A 73 12.88 -20.82 -1.82
CA LYS A 73 13.47 -21.96 -1.11
C LYS A 73 12.79 -22.21 0.22
N GLU A 74 12.41 -23.46 0.47
CA GLU A 74 11.96 -23.86 1.81
C GLU A 74 13.17 -23.98 2.74
N ASP A 75 13.37 -23.00 3.63
CA ASP A 75 14.50 -22.94 4.56
C ASP A 75 14.06 -22.26 5.88
N PRO A 76 13.64 -23.04 6.88
CA PRO A 76 13.21 -22.48 8.17
C PRO A 76 14.39 -21.90 8.98
N THR A 77 15.64 -22.14 8.59
CA THR A 77 16.84 -21.70 9.31
C THR A 77 17.41 -20.39 8.79
N ALA A 78 16.96 -19.94 7.61
CA ALA A 78 17.38 -18.67 7.03
C ALA A 78 17.10 -17.49 7.97
N ALA A 79 18.00 -16.50 7.97
CA ALA A 79 17.87 -15.29 8.78
C ALA A 79 16.64 -14.47 8.33
N ASP A 80 16.57 -14.20 7.03
CA ASP A 80 15.43 -13.56 6.37
C ASP A 80 14.56 -14.64 5.73
N LYS A 81 13.30 -14.74 6.18
CA LYS A 81 12.37 -15.78 5.70
C LYS A 81 10.91 -15.40 5.90
N ILE A 82 10.05 -16.01 5.10
CA ILE A 82 8.59 -15.92 5.22
C ILE A 82 8.06 -17.12 6.01
N ARG A 83 7.41 -16.84 7.14
CA ARG A 83 6.61 -17.83 7.86
C ARG A 83 5.19 -17.82 7.33
N ILE A 84 4.80 -18.89 6.67
CA ILE A 84 3.48 -19.04 6.05
C ILE A 84 2.51 -19.64 7.07
N LYS A 85 1.54 -18.83 7.52
CA LYS A 85 0.45 -19.21 8.41
C LYS A 85 -0.69 -19.82 7.61
N THR A 86 -0.94 -21.11 7.83
CA THR A 86 -1.87 -21.92 7.02
C THR A 86 -3.20 -22.22 7.72
N ASN A 87 -3.31 -21.90 9.01
CA ASN A 87 -4.46 -22.21 9.85
C ASN A 87 -5.20 -20.97 10.37
N GLU A 88 -4.83 -19.79 9.88
CA GLU A 88 -5.46 -18.52 10.25
C GLU A 88 -6.54 -18.12 9.22
N ARG A 89 -7.15 -16.95 9.40
CA ARG A 89 -8.12 -16.40 8.44
C ARG A 89 -7.44 -15.42 7.49
N GLY A 90 -7.99 -15.29 6.29
CA GLY A 90 -7.64 -14.29 5.27
C GLY A 90 -6.25 -14.46 4.64
N CYS A 91 -5.98 -13.61 3.65
CA CYS A 91 -4.80 -13.66 2.77
C CYS A 91 -4.01 -12.36 2.90
N ALA A 92 -2.73 -12.44 3.28
CA ALA A 92 -1.81 -11.30 3.38
C ALA A 92 -0.37 -11.68 3.12
N SER A 93 0.39 -10.67 2.73
CA SER A 93 1.82 -10.64 2.91
C SER A 93 2.33 -9.24 3.26
N ASN A 94 3.56 -9.19 3.76
CA ASN A 94 4.34 -7.96 3.73
C ASN A 94 4.67 -7.57 2.28
N VAL A 95 4.78 -6.27 2.02
CA VAL A 95 5.22 -5.77 0.71
C VAL A 95 6.75 -5.72 0.68
N GLY A 96 7.37 -6.66 -0.02
CA GLY A 96 8.83 -6.80 -0.11
C GLY A 96 9.46 -7.50 1.10
N ARG A 97 10.79 -7.48 1.15
CA ARG A 97 11.61 -7.98 2.25
C ARG A 97 11.59 -6.98 3.42
N VAL A 98 11.17 -7.42 4.60
CA VAL A 98 11.23 -6.60 5.83
C VAL A 98 12.56 -6.82 6.57
N GLY A 99 13.15 -8.00 6.43
CA GLY A 99 14.29 -8.47 7.21
C GLY A 99 13.83 -9.28 8.43
N GLY A 100 14.61 -10.30 8.80
CA GLY A 100 14.22 -11.31 9.78
C GLY A 100 13.07 -12.20 9.30
N GLU A 101 12.33 -12.78 10.25
CA GLU A 101 11.11 -13.53 9.97
C GLU A 101 9.93 -12.58 9.73
N GLN A 102 9.28 -12.70 8.57
CA GLN A 102 8.06 -11.97 8.21
C GLN A 102 6.89 -12.92 7.97
N LEU A 103 5.66 -12.44 8.14
CA LEU A 103 4.47 -13.28 8.06
C LEU A 103 3.83 -13.23 6.68
N MET A 104 3.31 -14.37 6.24
CA MET A 104 2.36 -14.47 5.14
C MET A 104 1.18 -15.32 5.61
N TYR A 105 -0.02 -14.83 5.38
CA TYR A 105 -1.25 -15.52 5.75
C TYR A 105 -1.83 -16.14 4.49
N LEU A 106 -1.92 -17.47 4.49
CA LEU A 106 -2.61 -18.24 3.47
C LEU A 106 -3.63 -19.11 4.21
N GLY A 107 -4.57 -18.41 4.84
CA GLY A 107 -5.60 -18.99 5.67
C GLY A 107 -6.74 -19.65 4.88
N LYS A 108 -7.83 -19.94 5.58
CA LYS A 108 -9.02 -20.53 4.97
C LYS A 108 -9.57 -19.65 3.85
N GLY A 109 -9.69 -20.20 2.64
CA GLY A 109 -10.12 -19.50 1.42
C GLY A 109 -8.96 -18.96 0.57
N CYS A 110 -7.73 -19.00 1.07
CA CYS A 110 -6.52 -18.53 0.38
C CYS A 110 -5.73 -19.65 -0.26
N GLU A 111 -6.18 -20.90 -0.14
CA GLU A 111 -5.47 -22.09 -0.62
C GLU A 111 -5.55 -22.26 -2.15
N THR A 112 -5.97 -21.22 -2.88
CA THR A 112 -6.09 -21.21 -4.34
C THR A 112 -4.80 -20.73 -4.98
N PHE A 113 -4.57 -21.16 -6.23
CA PHE A 113 -3.41 -20.74 -7.01
C PHE A 113 -3.32 -19.21 -7.13
N ASP A 114 -4.42 -18.54 -7.47
CA ASP A 114 -4.43 -17.09 -7.72
C ASP A 114 -4.11 -16.29 -6.45
N ASN A 115 -4.68 -16.67 -5.30
CA ASN A 115 -4.40 -16.01 -4.02
C ASN A 115 -2.94 -16.21 -3.61
N MET A 116 -2.40 -17.43 -3.76
CA MET A 116 -1.00 -17.68 -3.44
C MET A 116 -0.03 -16.89 -4.35
N VAL A 117 -0.31 -16.81 -5.66
CA VAL A 117 0.50 -16.00 -6.59
C VAL A 117 0.46 -14.52 -6.21
N HIS A 118 -0.72 -14.01 -5.83
CA HIS A 118 -0.93 -12.63 -5.39
C HIS A 118 -0.11 -12.31 -4.13
N GLU A 119 -0.21 -13.14 -3.08
CA GLU A 119 0.54 -12.92 -1.83
C GLU A 119 2.06 -13.05 -2.02
N LEU A 120 2.50 -14.00 -2.87
CA LEU A 120 3.91 -14.06 -3.29
C LEU A 120 4.32 -12.76 -3.99
N GLY A 121 3.49 -12.21 -4.86
CA GLY A 121 3.71 -10.90 -5.49
C GLY A 121 3.89 -9.77 -4.47
N HIS A 122 3.06 -9.74 -3.43
CA HIS A 122 3.25 -8.81 -2.32
C HIS A 122 4.61 -8.99 -1.66
N SER A 123 5.00 -10.21 -1.30
CA SER A 123 6.31 -10.50 -0.70
C SER A 123 7.50 -10.05 -1.56
N LEU A 124 7.31 -9.97 -2.88
CA LEU A 124 8.30 -9.49 -3.85
C LEU A 124 8.33 -7.96 -4.02
N GLY A 125 7.41 -7.25 -3.37
CA GLY A 125 7.33 -5.79 -3.37
C GLY A 125 6.31 -5.22 -4.36
N LEU A 126 5.36 -6.04 -4.85
CA LEU A 126 4.26 -5.54 -5.68
C LEU A 126 3.15 -5.01 -4.79
N LEU A 127 2.66 -3.82 -5.11
CA LEU A 127 1.44 -3.27 -4.54
C LEU A 127 0.25 -3.68 -5.39
N HIS A 128 -0.95 -3.38 -4.93
CA HIS A 128 -2.11 -3.55 -5.79
C HIS A 128 -2.07 -2.61 -6.99
N MET A 129 -2.52 -3.13 -8.13
CA MET A 129 -2.53 -2.37 -9.38
C MET A 129 -3.35 -1.07 -9.31
N MET A 130 -4.43 -1.04 -8.54
CA MET A 130 -5.21 0.18 -8.36
C MET A 130 -4.52 1.24 -7.48
N ASN A 131 -3.33 0.98 -6.94
CA ASN A 131 -2.58 1.97 -6.18
C ASN A 131 -1.54 2.73 -7.02
N ARG A 132 -1.44 2.43 -8.32
CA ARG A 132 -0.54 3.17 -9.21
C ARG A 132 -0.91 4.65 -9.25
N HIS A 133 0.11 5.50 -9.42
CA HIS A 133 -0.07 6.94 -9.54
C HIS A 133 -0.88 7.32 -10.79
N ASP A 134 -0.77 6.54 -11.87
CA ASP A 134 -1.46 6.74 -13.16
C ASP A 134 -2.80 5.99 -13.26
N ARG A 135 -3.28 5.35 -12.18
CA ARG A 135 -4.52 4.54 -12.23
C ARG A 135 -5.73 5.32 -12.78
N ASP A 136 -5.80 6.62 -12.51
CA ASP A 136 -6.97 7.45 -12.80
C ASP A 136 -7.10 7.67 -14.34
N GLU A 137 -6.09 7.28 -15.13
CA GLU A 137 -6.15 7.19 -16.60
C GLU A 137 -6.84 5.92 -17.11
N TYR A 138 -6.92 4.86 -16.28
CA TYR A 138 -7.39 3.53 -16.67
C TYR A 138 -8.69 3.11 -15.96
N ILE A 139 -8.89 3.56 -14.72
CA ILE A 139 -10.05 3.21 -13.91
C ILE A 139 -10.68 4.45 -13.29
N THR A 140 -12.00 4.41 -13.08
CA THR A 140 -12.72 5.40 -12.28
C THR A 140 -13.13 4.74 -10.97
N VAL A 141 -12.66 5.29 -9.85
CA VAL A 141 -13.07 4.84 -8.51
C VAL A 141 -14.29 5.65 -8.08
N HIS A 142 -15.44 4.98 -8.01
CA HIS A 142 -16.67 5.56 -7.49
C HIS A 142 -16.63 5.57 -5.96
N GLU A 143 -16.03 6.61 -5.37
CA GLU A 143 -15.78 6.66 -3.92
C GLU A 143 -17.04 6.52 -3.06
N TRP A 144 -18.22 6.89 -3.57
CA TRP A 144 -19.50 6.72 -2.87
C TRP A 144 -19.92 5.25 -2.69
N ASN A 145 -19.30 4.31 -3.42
CA ASN A 145 -19.50 2.87 -3.26
C ASN A 145 -18.51 2.23 -2.27
N ILE A 146 -17.55 2.99 -1.76
CA ILE A 146 -16.58 2.51 -0.76
C ILE A 146 -17.20 2.73 0.62
N LYS A 147 -17.28 1.67 1.43
CA LYS A 147 -17.75 1.78 2.81
C LYS A 147 -16.75 2.64 3.59
N PRO A 148 -17.16 3.81 4.14
CA PRO A 148 -16.27 4.61 4.96
C PRO A 148 -15.99 3.88 6.28
N PRO A 149 -14.79 4.05 6.87
CA PRO A 149 -14.52 3.63 8.23
C PRO A 149 -15.51 4.25 9.23
N ASP A 150 -15.78 3.54 10.32
CA ASP A 150 -16.70 4.01 11.35
C ASP A 150 -16.20 5.34 11.96
N ASN A 151 -17.11 6.30 12.14
CA ASN A 151 -16.84 7.62 12.73
C ASN A 151 -15.84 8.52 11.99
N CYS A 152 -15.58 8.27 10.69
CA CYS A 152 -14.67 9.13 9.94
C CYS A 152 -15.33 9.84 8.76
N GLY A 153 -14.77 11.02 8.44
CA GLY A 153 -15.21 11.88 7.35
C GLY A 153 -16.42 12.76 7.67
N LYS A 154 -16.30 14.05 7.38
CA LYS A 154 -17.35 15.06 7.60
C LYS A 154 -17.12 16.31 6.76
N GLU A 155 -18.18 17.08 6.57
CA GLU A 155 -18.07 18.46 6.13
C GLU A 155 -17.61 19.35 7.30
N LEU A 156 -16.66 20.24 7.02
CA LEU A 156 -16.09 21.17 7.98
C LEU A 156 -16.21 22.60 7.44
N SER A 157 -16.59 23.54 8.29
CA SER A 157 -16.53 24.96 7.95
C SER A 157 -15.22 25.56 8.45
N ALA A 158 -14.42 26.08 7.52
CA ALA A 158 -13.23 26.85 7.82
C ALA A 158 -13.58 28.08 8.65
N SER A 159 -12.67 28.46 9.55
CA SER A 159 -12.74 29.68 10.35
C SER A 159 -11.44 30.45 10.26
N THR A 160 -11.46 31.70 10.73
CA THR A 160 -10.23 32.50 10.91
C THR A 160 -9.30 31.91 11.97
N GLU A 161 -9.85 31.18 12.94
CA GLU A 161 -9.10 30.45 13.95
C GLU A 161 -8.70 29.05 13.49
N TRP A 162 -7.49 28.63 13.87
CA TRP A 162 -7.00 27.28 13.64
C TRP A 162 -7.81 26.27 14.45
N LYS A 163 -8.41 25.30 13.76
CA LYS A 163 -9.11 24.17 14.38
C LYS A 163 -8.30 22.89 14.17
N PRO A 164 -7.88 22.19 15.24
CA PRO A 164 -7.20 20.92 15.09
C PRO A 164 -8.18 19.89 14.53
N LEU A 165 -7.71 19.11 13.56
CA LEU A 165 -8.37 17.91 13.07
C LEU A 165 -7.47 16.73 13.41
N THR A 166 -7.95 15.86 14.29
CA THR A 166 -7.31 14.59 14.63
C THR A 166 -8.26 13.50 14.22
N ASP A 167 -7.77 12.58 13.42
CA ASP A 167 -8.48 11.37 13.06
C ASP A 167 -7.57 10.18 13.34
N MET A 168 -8.20 9.08 13.76
CA MET A 168 -7.53 7.82 14.00
C MET A 168 -8.22 6.78 13.14
N MET A 169 -7.57 6.48 12.02
CA MET A 169 -7.96 5.37 11.15
C MET A 169 -7.49 4.08 11.83
N MET A 170 -8.29 3.58 12.77
CA MET A 170 -8.10 2.29 13.42
C MET A 170 -9.08 1.29 12.84
N TYR A 171 -8.60 0.07 12.58
CA TYR A 171 -9.48 -1.09 12.51
C TYR A 171 -9.44 -1.89 13.80
N VAL A 172 -10.64 -2.07 14.34
CA VAL A 172 -11.05 -3.22 15.14
C VAL A 172 -10.95 -4.46 14.25
N ASN A 173 -10.16 -5.44 14.69
CA ASN A 173 -10.01 -6.78 14.13
C ASN A 173 -9.24 -6.87 12.80
N ALA A 174 -7.92 -7.01 12.90
CA ALA A 174 -7.00 -7.37 11.81
C ALA A 174 -7.33 -8.72 11.12
N GLU A 175 -8.32 -9.48 11.60
CA GLU A 175 -8.75 -10.75 11.03
C GLU A 175 -9.76 -10.60 9.88
N ASP A 176 -10.41 -9.43 9.74
CA ASP A 176 -11.52 -9.24 8.79
C ASP A 176 -11.09 -8.57 7.47
N PHE A 177 -9.98 -7.81 7.45
CA PHE A 177 -9.47 -7.16 6.24
C PHE A 177 -7.94 -7.18 6.23
N ILE A 178 -7.41 -8.25 5.66
CA ILE A 178 -6.00 -8.55 5.67
C ILE A 178 -5.25 -7.88 4.48
N ASP A 179 -6.00 -7.33 3.52
CA ASP A 179 -5.48 -6.70 2.29
C ASP A 179 -6.30 -5.45 1.87
N GLY A 180 -6.74 -4.67 2.86
CA GLY A 180 -7.58 -3.48 2.66
C GLY A 180 -6.81 -2.15 2.75
N TYR A 181 -7.40 -1.09 2.18
CA TYR A 181 -7.02 0.28 2.50
C TYR A 181 -8.24 1.03 3.02
N ASP A 182 -8.03 1.84 4.04
CA ASP A 182 -9.06 2.74 4.56
C ASP A 182 -8.86 4.12 3.99
N LYS A 183 -9.99 4.80 3.74
CA LYS A 183 -9.99 6.19 3.31
C LYS A 183 -11.06 6.96 4.07
N CYS A 184 -10.63 8.06 4.67
CA CYS A 184 -11.51 9.04 5.29
C CYS A 184 -11.42 10.35 4.53
N ASN A 185 -12.57 10.81 4.04
CA ASN A 185 -12.65 12.02 3.25
C ASN A 185 -13.21 13.17 4.09
N TYR A 186 -12.64 14.36 3.95
CA TYR A 186 -13.07 15.57 4.65
C TYR A 186 -13.30 16.70 3.66
N TRP A 187 -14.44 17.37 3.78
CA TRP A 187 -14.82 18.47 2.89
C TRP A 187 -14.78 19.78 3.65
N ILE A 188 -13.66 20.49 3.53
CA ILE A 188 -13.49 21.80 4.18
C ILE A 188 -14.07 22.87 3.26
N LYS A 189 -15.14 23.52 3.70
CA LYS A 189 -15.84 24.61 3.01
C LYS A 189 -15.47 25.95 3.63
N SER A 190 -15.39 26.99 2.82
CA SER A 190 -15.20 28.37 3.26
C SER A 190 -16.11 29.32 2.50
N ALA A 191 -16.27 30.55 2.99
CA ALA A 191 -17.03 31.58 2.29
C ALA A 191 -16.39 31.92 0.93
N ASN A 192 -17.19 32.44 -0.01
CA ASN A 192 -16.66 32.90 -1.30
C ASN A 192 -15.53 33.92 -1.11
N ASN A 193 -14.54 33.89 -2.02
CA ASN A 193 -13.36 34.75 -2.01
C ASN A 193 -12.46 34.62 -0.77
N THR A 194 -12.46 33.45 -0.12
CA THR A 194 -11.52 33.12 0.95
C THR A 194 -10.63 31.95 0.56
N PHE A 195 -9.50 31.81 1.25
CA PHE A 195 -8.57 30.68 1.06
C PHE A 195 -8.59 29.78 2.30
N ILE A 196 -8.46 28.47 2.07
CA ILE A 196 -8.33 27.48 3.14
C ILE A 196 -6.85 27.15 3.31
N ALA A 197 -6.34 27.31 4.53
CA ALA A 197 -5.01 26.86 4.90
C ALA A 197 -5.10 25.52 5.64
N VAL A 198 -4.30 24.54 5.23
CA VAL A 198 -4.18 23.23 5.89
C VAL A 198 -2.72 23.03 6.28
N LYS A 199 -2.49 22.61 7.53
CA LYS A 199 -1.15 22.26 8.03
C LYS A 199 -1.16 20.86 8.59
N ILE A 200 -0.42 19.96 7.96
CA ILE A 200 -0.20 18.61 8.47
C ILE A 200 0.76 18.70 9.66
N LYS A 201 0.26 18.41 10.86
CA LYS A 201 1.04 18.46 12.11
C LYS A 201 1.83 17.17 12.35
N SER A 202 1.19 16.03 12.16
CA SER A 202 1.80 14.71 12.33
C SER A 202 0.99 13.68 11.58
N LEU A 203 1.68 12.78 10.89
CA LEU A 203 1.13 11.54 10.37
C LEU A 203 1.96 10.41 10.96
N ARG A 204 1.29 9.52 11.69
CA ARG A 204 1.91 8.36 12.29
C ARG A 204 1.12 7.14 11.81
N PRO A 205 1.75 6.15 11.17
CA PRO A 205 1.10 4.88 10.94
C PRO A 205 0.67 4.29 12.29
N ALA A 206 -0.54 3.75 12.34
CA ALA A 206 -1.12 3.20 13.57
C ALA A 206 -0.45 1.86 13.88
N GLY A 207 0.50 1.87 14.83
CA GLY A 207 1.12 0.64 15.35
C GLY A 207 1.80 -0.23 14.29
N PRO A 208 2.24 -1.45 14.66
CA PRO A 208 2.82 -2.38 13.71
C PRO A 208 1.70 -2.97 12.85
N VAL A 209 1.34 -2.29 11.76
CA VAL A 209 0.61 -2.94 10.66
C VAL A 209 1.57 -3.97 10.08
N ARG A 210 1.44 -5.23 10.53
CA ARG A 210 2.39 -6.29 10.20
C ARG A 210 2.22 -6.81 8.77
N ASN A 211 1.11 -6.52 8.11
CA ASN A 211 0.74 -7.02 6.79
C ASN A 211 0.31 -5.84 5.92
N GLY A 212 0.97 -5.58 4.79
CA GLY A 212 0.66 -4.44 3.90
C GLY A 212 1.52 -3.17 4.09
N CYS A 213 1.12 -2.09 3.40
CA CYS A 213 1.81 -0.80 3.42
C CYS A 213 1.79 -0.17 4.83
N VAL A 214 2.97 -0.02 5.44
CA VAL A 214 3.16 0.66 6.74
C VAL A 214 3.08 2.20 6.66
N GLU A 215 2.46 2.72 5.61
CA GLU A 215 2.53 4.13 5.24
C GLU A 215 1.16 4.80 5.46
N ALA A 216 1.15 5.87 6.26
CA ALA A 216 0.01 6.75 6.36
C ALA A 216 0.16 7.90 5.36
N GLY A 217 -0.90 8.20 4.62
CA GLY A 217 -0.91 9.25 3.61
C GLY A 217 -2.05 10.24 3.79
N VAL A 218 -1.82 11.49 3.38
CA VAL A 218 -2.87 12.49 3.19
C VAL A 218 -2.82 12.98 1.76
N GLU A 219 -3.98 13.00 1.10
CA GLU A 219 -4.18 13.62 -0.20
C GLU A 219 -5.05 14.87 -0.05
N ILE A 220 -4.51 16.03 -0.42
CA ILE A 220 -5.24 17.30 -0.43
C ILE A 220 -5.69 17.58 -1.86
N LYS A 221 -7.01 17.48 -2.09
CA LYS A 221 -7.63 17.79 -3.37
C LYS A 221 -8.13 19.23 -3.39
N ALA A 222 -7.27 20.16 -3.78
CA ALA A 222 -7.61 21.59 -3.90
C ALA A 222 -8.24 21.98 -5.25
N GLN A 223 -8.40 21.02 -6.16
CA GLN A 223 -8.80 21.27 -7.55
C GLN A 223 -10.33 21.23 -7.71
N LYS A 224 -10.89 21.92 -8.71
CA LYS A 224 -12.35 21.83 -8.96
C LYS A 224 -12.80 20.40 -9.28
N ASN A 225 -12.00 19.68 -10.07
CA ASN A 225 -12.24 18.28 -10.37
C ASN A 225 -11.59 17.40 -9.28
N GLN A 226 -12.43 16.86 -8.39
CA GLN A 226 -12.00 16.06 -7.25
C GLN A 226 -11.68 14.60 -7.62
N VAL A 227 -11.91 14.17 -8.87
CA VAL A 227 -11.48 12.83 -9.33
C VAL A 227 -9.99 12.77 -9.65
N LEU A 228 -9.35 13.93 -9.88
CA LEU A 228 -7.92 14.00 -10.18
C LEU A 228 -7.09 13.86 -8.92
N THR A 229 -5.88 13.35 -9.08
CA THR A 229 -4.90 13.25 -7.99
C THR A 229 -4.54 14.65 -7.45
N GLY A 230 -4.61 14.79 -6.12
CA GLY A 230 -4.26 15.99 -5.38
C GLY A 230 -2.83 15.98 -4.85
N TYR A 231 -2.49 16.94 -3.99
CA TYR A 231 -1.20 16.99 -3.32
C TYR A 231 -1.09 15.86 -2.30
N ARG A 232 -0.06 15.02 -2.39
CA ARG A 232 0.12 13.87 -1.49
C ARG A 232 1.27 14.10 -0.51
N TYR A 233 1.06 13.72 0.74
CA TYR A 233 2.08 13.67 1.78
C TYR A 233 2.05 12.27 2.43
N ASN A 234 3.22 11.68 2.69
CA ASN A 234 3.36 10.34 3.22
C ASN A 234 4.24 10.34 4.49
N SER A 235 3.89 9.51 5.48
CA SER A 235 4.66 9.32 6.72
C SER A 235 6.10 8.83 6.54
N SER A 236 6.42 8.20 5.41
CA SER A 236 7.77 7.69 5.10
C SER A 236 8.75 8.77 4.65
N ILE A 237 8.21 9.91 4.21
CA ILE A 237 8.98 11.07 3.77
C ILE A 237 9.13 11.98 4.99
N LYS A 238 10.29 11.94 5.66
CA LYS A 238 10.61 12.95 6.67
C LYS A 238 10.85 14.30 5.94
N PRO A 239 10.33 15.41 6.49
CA PRO A 239 10.57 16.74 5.94
C PRO A 239 12.05 17.10 5.95
#